data_AF-G4HL52-F1
#
_entry.id   AF-G4HL52-F1
#
_cell.length_a   1.000
_cell.length_b   1.000
_cell.length_c   1.000
_cell.angle_alpha   90.00
_cell.angle_beta   90.00
_cell.angle_gamma   90.00
#
_symmetry.space_group_name_H-M   'P 1'
#
loop_
_entity.id
_entity.type
_entity.pdbx_description
1 polymer ?
#
loop_
_entity_poly.entity_id
_entity_poly.type
_entity_poly.pdbx_seq_one_letter_code
_entity_poly.pdbx_strand_id
1 'polypeptide(L)'
;MIIMLLMAGGIVNGVLCAIAGGVVLVGLVFFLIGLPEAKSSKTSGGVIRFTSTVFSTLLTLIVFMVITYWNARNGASLAFTSSDQADAYLNQAKNLVILGAVQGAFSLLAFLWILPRFIGHLGLGTKHKWGLAAGAVLTIAGGGAAWLSTIF
;
A
#
# COMPACT_ATOMS: atom_id res chain seq x y z
N MET A 1 3.16 -23.21 -10.57
CA MET A 1 3.97 -22.41 -9.61
C MET A 1 3.66 -20.92 -9.67
N ILE A 2 3.55 -20.32 -10.86
CA ILE A 2 3.27 -18.87 -11.05
C ILE A 2 1.91 -18.43 -10.48
N ILE A 3 0.85 -19.21 -10.70
CA ILE A 3 -0.49 -18.93 -10.15
C ILE A 3 -0.45 -18.84 -8.62
N MET A 4 0.25 -19.74 -7.94
CA MET A 4 0.39 -19.71 -6.48
C MET A 4 1.08 -18.42 -6.01
N LEU A 5 2.09 -17.95 -6.75
CA LEU A 5 2.84 -16.74 -6.42
C LEU A 5 2.00 -15.48 -6.62
N LEU A 6 1.23 -15.42 -7.72
CA LEU A 6 0.30 -14.33 -8.01
C LEU A 6 -0.85 -14.27 -7.00
N MET A 7 -1.41 -15.43 -6.61
CA MET A 7 -2.45 -15.52 -5.58
C MET A 7 -1.92 -15.11 -4.21
N ALA A 8 -0.72 -15.56 -3.84
CA ALA A 8 -0.10 -15.16 -2.58
C ALA A 8 0.16 -13.64 -2.55
N GLY A 9 0.66 -13.05 -3.65
CA GLY A 9 0.82 -11.61 -3.77
C GLY A 9 -0.52 -10.85 -3.69
N GLY A 10 -1.57 -11.39 -4.32
CA GLY A 10 -2.93 -10.86 -4.23
C GLY A 10 -3.48 -10.85 -2.82
N ILE A 11 -3.35 -11.96 -2.10
CA ILE A 11 -3.81 -12.13 -0.70
C ILE A 11 -3.05 -11.17 0.22
N VAL A 12 -1.72 -11.14 0.14
CA VAL A 12 -0.89 -10.27 1.00
C VAL A 12 -1.25 -8.80 0.79
N ASN A 13 -1.40 -8.36 -0.47
CA ASN A 13 -1.81 -6.98 -0.75
C ASN A 13 -3.26 -6.70 -0.33
N GLY A 14 -4.17 -7.68 -0.45
CA GLY A 14 -5.53 -7.57 0.08
C GLY A 14 -5.56 -7.39 1.59
N VAL A 15 -4.76 -8.15 2.33
CA VAL A 15 -4.62 -8.01 3.80
C VAL A 15 -4.01 -6.65 4.16
N LEU A 16 -2.95 -6.21 3.48
CA LEU A 16 -2.35 -4.89 3.69
C LEU A 16 -3.34 -3.76 3.43
N CYS A 17 -4.17 -3.88 2.40
CA CYS A 17 -5.25 -2.95 2.07
C CYS A 17 -6.30 -2.90 3.19
N ALA A 18 -6.76 -4.05 3.68
CA ALA A 18 -7.73 -4.12 4.78
C ALA A 18 -7.20 -3.51 6.09
N ILE A 19 -5.93 -3.80 6.43
CA ILE A 19 -5.28 -3.20 7.61
C ILE A 19 -5.18 -1.68 7.44
N ALA A 20 -4.73 -1.19 6.28
CA ALA A 20 -4.64 0.24 6.01
C ALA A 20 -6.00 0.94 6.13
N GLY A 21 -7.06 0.33 5.60
CA GLY A 21 -8.43 0.82 5.74
C GLY A 21 -8.91 0.87 7.20
N GLY A 22 -8.58 -0.15 7.99
CA GLY A 22 -8.87 -0.17 9.43
C GLY A 22 -8.16 0.97 10.18
N VAL A 23 -6.89 1.22 9.87
CA VAL A 23 -6.11 2.33 10.46
C VAL A 23 -6.70 3.68 10.06
N VAL A 24 -7.15 3.85 8.82
CA VAL A 24 -7.84 5.07 8.36
C VAL A 24 -9.12 5.31 9.16
N LEU A 25 -9.95 4.29 9.36
CA LEU A 25 -11.18 4.41 10.15
C LEU A 25 -10.90 4.77 11.61
N VAL A 26 -9.98 4.06 12.25
CA VAL A 26 -9.59 4.35 13.64
C VAL A 26 -9.02 5.76 13.75
N GLY A 27 -8.13 6.16 12.83
CA GLY A 27 -7.56 7.50 12.79
C GLY A 27 -8.61 8.60 12.62
N LEU A 28 -9.63 8.37 11.81
CA LEU A 28 -10.74 9.30 11.61
C LEU A 28 -11.63 9.42 12.85
N VAL A 29 -11.90 8.32 13.56
CA VAL A 29 -12.65 8.34 14.83
C VAL A 29 -11.88 9.13 15.89
N PHE A 30 -10.58 8.87 16.06
CA PHE A 30 -9.73 9.63 16.98
C PHE A 30 -9.64 11.11 16.61
N PHE A 31 -9.60 11.43 15.31
CA PHE A 31 -9.64 12.81 14.84
C PHE A 31 -10.94 13.52 15.23
N LEU A 32 -12.10 12.88 15.05
CA LEU A 32 -13.40 13.44 15.43
C LEU A 32 -13.50 13.67 16.94
N ILE A 33 -12.97 12.77 17.76
CA ILE A 33 -12.96 12.88 19.23
C ILE A 33 -12.00 13.99 19.69
N GLY A 34 -10.82 14.12 19.07
CA GLY A 34 -9.83 15.16 19.42
C GLY A 34 -10.13 16.55 18.86
N LEU A 35 -11.02 16.66 17.88
CA LEU A 35 -11.44 17.92 17.26
C LEU A 35 -11.99 18.96 18.27
N PRO A 36 -12.93 18.62 19.19
CA PRO A 36 -13.44 19.57 20.19
C PRO A 36 -12.36 20.06 21.17
N GLU A 37 -11.40 19.21 21.52
CA GLU A 37 -10.32 19.54 22.45
C GLU A 37 -9.30 20.48 21.81
N ALA A 38 -9.02 20.29 20.52
CA ALA A 38 -8.23 21.21 19.70
C ALA A 38 -8.93 22.57 19.52
N LYS A 39 -10.27 22.59 19.33
CA LYS A 39 -11.06 23.82 19.17
C LYS A 39 -11.15 24.67 20.45
N SER A 40 -10.99 24.05 21.62
CA SER A 40 -10.96 24.71 22.94
C SER A 40 -9.64 25.45 23.19
N SER A 41 -8.55 25.01 22.57
CA SER A 41 -7.28 25.74 22.54
C SER A 41 -7.45 27.03 21.74
N LYS A 42 -7.37 28.19 22.41
CA LYS A 42 -7.52 29.56 21.82
C LYS A 42 -6.50 29.92 20.72
N THR A 43 -5.71 28.98 20.23
CA THR A 43 -4.62 29.20 19.28
C THR A 43 -4.96 28.54 17.93
N SER A 44 -5.52 29.34 17.01
CA SER A 44 -5.88 28.94 15.63
C SER A 44 -4.78 28.13 14.92
N GLY A 45 -3.50 28.45 15.15
CA GLY A 45 -2.37 27.75 14.52
C GLY A 45 -2.16 26.29 14.98
N GLY A 46 -2.59 25.93 16.18
CA GLY A 46 -2.48 24.56 16.70
C GLY A 46 -3.46 23.61 16.02
N VAL A 47 -4.70 24.07 15.83
CA VAL A 47 -5.78 23.33 15.15
C VAL A 47 -5.44 23.07 13.69
N ILE A 48 -4.88 24.08 13.00
CA ILE A 48 -4.47 23.97 11.59
C ILE A 48 -3.33 22.95 11.44
N ARG A 49 -2.32 22.99 12.32
CA ARG A 49 -1.21 22.02 12.30
C ARG A 49 -1.66 20.60 12.61
N PHE A 50 -2.54 20.42 13.60
CA PHE A 50 -3.09 19.11 13.96
C PHE A 50 -3.92 18.52 12.80
N THR A 51 -4.85 19.32 12.26
CA THR A 51 -5.69 18.92 11.13
C THR A 51 -4.87 18.62 9.88
N SER A 52 -3.89 19.46 9.54
CA SER A 52 -3.00 19.23 8.39
C SER A 52 -2.16 17.96 8.55
N THR A 53 -1.69 17.68 9.77
CA THR A 53 -0.91 16.47 10.08
C THR A 53 -1.75 15.21 9.89
N VAL A 54 -2.95 15.19 10.46
CA VAL A 54 -3.89 14.07 10.36
C VAL A 54 -4.37 13.87 8.92
N PHE A 55 -4.66 14.96 8.21
CA PHE A 55 -5.05 14.88 6.81
C PHE A 55 -3.92 14.32 5.93
N SER A 56 -2.67 14.74 6.16
CA SER A 56 -1.49 14.24 5.44
C SER A 56 -1.27 12.73 5.67
N THR A 57 -1.40 12.26 6.91
CA THR A 57 -1.24 10.83 7.24
C THR A 57 -2.39 10.00 6.67
N LEU A 58 -3.64 10.46 6.76
CA LEU A 58 -4.80 9.82 6.13
C LEU A 58 -4.63 9.74 4.61
N LEU A 59 -4.22 10.83 3.95
CA LEU A 59 -4.01 10.87 2.51
C LEU A 59 -2.95 9.85 2.08
N THR A 60 -1.84 9.78 2.81
CA THR A 60 -0.76 8.82 2.54
C THR A 60 -1.25 7.38 2.65
N LEU A 61 -2.07 7.07 3.66
CA LEU A 61 -2.67 5.74 3.83
C LEU A 61 -3.68 5.42 2.73
N ILE A 62 -4.48 6.38 2.29
CA ILE A 62 -5.42 6.22 1.16
C ILE A 62 -4.65 5.88 -0.12
N VAL A 63 -3.57 6.61 -0.43
CA VAL A 63 -2.73 6.32 -1.60
C VAL A 63 -2.11 4.92 -1.51
N PHE A 64 -1.61 4.54 -0.33
CA PHE A 64 -1.10 3.19 -0.10
C PHE A 64 -2.19 2.11 -0.31
N MET A 65 -3.41 2.37 0.14
CA MET A 65 -4.56 1.48 -0.03
C MET A 65 -4.93 1.32 -1.51
N VAL A 66 -4.92 2.41 -2.29
CA VAL A 66 -5.17 2.36 -3.75
C VAL A 66 -4.11 1.51 -4.45
N ILE A 67 -2.82 1.71 -4.13
CA ILE A 67 -1.72 0.95 -4.74
C ILE A 67 -1.84 -0.55 -4.42
N THR A 68 -2.04 -0.89 -3.14
CA THR A 68 -2.18 -2.30 -2.70
C THR A 68 -3.42 -2.96 -3.29
N TYR A 69 -4.55 -2.25 -3.35
CA TYR A 69 -5.75 -2.73 -4.04
C TYR A 69 -5.51 -3.00 -5.53
N TRP A 70 -4.82 -2.07 -6.22
CA TRP A 70 -4.50 -2.23 -7.63
C TRP A 70 -3.57 -3.43 -7.85
N ASN A 71 -2.57 -3.63 -6.99
CA ASN A 71 -1.71 -4.81 -7.03
C ASN A 71 -2.47 -6.12 -6.78
N ALA A 72 -3.39 -6.13 -5.81
CA ALA A 72 -4.22 -7.31 -5.55
C ALA A 72 -5.13 -7.65 -6.74
N ARG A 73 -5.78 -6.64 -7.32
CA ARG A 73 -6.69 -6.80 -8.46
C ARG A 73 -5.95 -7.27 -9.72
N ASN A 74 -4.81 -6.68 -10.06
CA ASN A 74 -4.04 -7.10 -11.23
C ASN A 74 -3.38 -8.47 -11.01
N GLY A 75 -2.94 -8.78 -9.78
CA GLY A 75 -2.37 -10.08 -9.45
C GLY A 75 -3.40 -11.20 -9.61
N ALA A 76 -4.62 -10.98 -9.12
CA ALA A 76 -5.74 -11.91 -9.30
C ALA A 76 -6.16 -12.02 -10.78
N SER A 77 -6.27 -10.90 -11.50
CA SER A 77 -6.60 -10.90 -12.93
C SER A 77 -5.59 -11.69 -13.75
N LEU A 78 -4.30 -11.49 -13.52
CA LEU A 78 -3.23 -12.18 -14.22
C LEU A 78 -3.21 -13.69 -13.89
N ALA A 79 -3.56 -14.07 -12.66
CA ALA A 79 -3.59 -15.47 -12.24
C ALA A 79 -4.72 -16.27 -12.90
N PHE A 80 -5.80 -15.62 -13.34
CA PHE A 80 -6.94 -16.23 -14.03
C PHE A 80 -7.00 -15.94 -15.54
N THR A 81 -6.06 -15.16 -16.07
CA THR A 81 -5.99 -14.90 -17.51
C THR A 81 -5.33 -16.07 -18.21
N SER A 82 -6.01 -16.62 -19.23
CA SER A 82 -5.47 -17.69 -20.09
C SER A 82 -4.40 -17.14 -21.04
N SER A 83 -3.37 -17.95 -21.31
CA SER A 83 -2.23 -17.59 -22.17
C SER A 83 -2.58 -17.39 -23.65
N ASP A 84 -3.83 -17.58 -24.04
CA ASP A 84 -4.32 -17.45 -25.43
C ASP A 84 -4.19 -16.03 -25.97
N GLN A 85 -4.04 -15.03 -25.09
CA GLN A 85 -3.71 -13.65 -25.44
C GLN A 85 -2.33 -13.29 -24.90
N ALA A 86 -1.28 -13.86 -25.51
CA ALA A 86 0.11 -13.70 -25.08
C ALA A 86 0.53 -12.22 -24.90
N ASP A 87 0.12 -11.33 -25.80
CA ASP A 87 0.43 -9.89 -25.71
C ASP A 87 -0.25 -9.20 -24.51
N ALA A 88 -1.52 -9.54 -24.25
CA ALA A 88 -2.27 -9.00 -23.13
C ALA A 88 -1.71 -9.50 -21.79
N TYR A 89 -1.35 -10.78 -21.73
CA TYR A 89 -0.72 -11.39 -20.57
C TYR A 89 0.66 -10.78 -20.27
N LEU A 90 1.47 -10.56 -21.30
CA LEU A 90 2.81 -9.97 -21.18
C LEU A 90 2.75 -8.49 -20.73
N ASN A 91 1.80 -7.72 -21.26
CA ASN A 91 1.58 -6.34 -20.79
C ASN A 91 1.12 -6.30 -19.34
N GLN A 92 0.18 -7.17 -18.94
CA GLN A 92 -0.27 -7.23 -17.53
C GLN A 92 0.85 -7.66 -16.59
N ALA A 93 1.70 -8.62 -16.98
CA ALA A 93 2.85 -9.05 -16.19
C ALA A 93 3.86 -7.92 -15.96
N LYS A 94 4.22 -7.17 -17.02
CA LYS A 94 5.06 -5.97 -16.91
C LYS A 94 4.45 -4.92 -15.99
N ASN A 95 3.15 -4.67 -16.16
CA ASN A 95 2.44 -3.68 -15.35
C ASN A 95 2.48 -4.08 -13.86
N LEU A 96 2.34 -5.37 -13.56
CA LEU A 96 2.45 -5.91 -12.20
C LEU A 96 3.81 -5.64 -11.56
N VAL A 97 4.90 -5.80 -12.31
CA VAL A 97 6.26 -5.52 -11.82
C VAL A 97 6.42 -4.02 -11.52
N ILE A 98 5.94 -3.16 -12.41
CA ILE A 98 5.98 -1.69 -12.21
C ILE A 98 5.18 -1.32 -10.97
N LEU A 99 3.96 -1.83 -10.82
CA LEU A 99 3.11 -1.56 -9.67
C LEU A 99 3.71 -2.08 -8.35
N GLY A 100 4.39 -3.23 -8.38
CA GLY A 100 5.14 -3.74 -7.24
C GLY A 100 6.33 -2.84 -6.86
N ALA A 101 7.05 -2.31 -7.85
CA ALA A 101 8.12 -1.33 -7.63
C ALA A 101 7.59 0.00 -7.08
N VAL A 102 6.48 0.50 -7.63
CA VAL A 102 5.79 1.71 -7.13
C VAL A 102 5.33 1.50 -5.69
N GLN A 103 4.75 0.35 -5.35
CA GLN A 103 4.40 0.01 -3.97
C GLN A 103 5.61 0.02 -3.05
N GLY A 104 6.71 -0.63 -3.46
CA GLY A 104 7.95 -0.66 -2.69
C GLY A 104 8.50 0.75 -2.44
N ALA A 105 8.66 1.55 -3.50
CA ALA A 105 9.17 2.91 -3.42
C ALA A 105 8.26 3.81 -2.57
N PHE A 106 6.95 3.76 -2.79
CA PHE A 106 5.98 4.54 -2.03
C PHE A 106 5.96 4.14 -0.56
N SER A 107 6.06 2.84 -0.26
CA SER A 107 6.11 2.35 1.12
C SER A 107 7.36 2.83 1.87
N LEU A 108 8.52 2.85 1.21
CA LEU A 108 9.73 3.40 1.81
C LEU A 108 9.59 4.91 2.05
N LEU A 109 9.13 5.67 1.05
CA LEU A 109 8.89 7.11 1.18
C LEU A 109 7.87 7.43 2.28
N ALA A 110 6.75 6.71 2.31
CA ALA A 110 5.69 6.91 3.27
C ALA A 110 6.16 6.60 4.69
N PHE A 111 6.76 5.43 4.93
CA PHE A 111 7.08 4.95 6.28
C PHE A 111 8.43 5.42 6.82
N LEU A 112 9.44 5.71 5.98
CA LEU A 112 10.70 6.30 6.45
C LEU A 112 10.67 7.83 6.51
N TRP A 113 9.87 8.50 5.68
CA TRP A 113 10.01 9.94 5.48
C TRP A 113 8.77 10.72 5.89
N ILE A 114 7.59 10.35 5.39
CA ILE A 114 6.35 11.09 5.62
C ILE A 114 5.85 10.86 7.05
N LEU A 115 5.59 9.60 7.40
CA LEU A 115 5.01 9.23 8.68
C LEU A 115 5.83 9.68 9.91
N PRO A 116 7.17 9.48 9.96
CA PRO A 116 7.96 9.92 11.11
C PRO A 116 8.10 11.44 11.23
N ARG A 117 7.87 12.20 10.15
CA ARG A 117 7.85 13.66 10.20
C ARG A 117 6.58 14.22 10.84
N PHE A 118 5.51 13.43 10.88
CA PHE A 118 4.19 13.85 11.36
C PHE A 118 3.83 13.26 12.73
N ILE A 119 4.19 12.01 13.00
CA ILE A 119 3.79 11.29 14.24
C ILE A 119 4.98 11.12 15.21
N GLY A 120 6.20 11.47 14.79
CA GLY A 120 7.43 11.15 15.51
C GLY A 120 7.95 9.76 15.13
N HIS A 121 9.07 9.33 15.74
CA HIS A 121 9.75 8.09 15.37
C HIS A 121 8.81 6.89 15.50
N LEU A 122 8.31 6.34 14.38
CA LEU A 122 7.56 5.09 14.43
C LEU A 122 8.54 3.98 14.77
N GLY A 123 8.36 3.37 15.94
CA GLY A 123 9.05 2.15 16.37
C GLY A 123 8.65 0.95 15.52
N LEU A 124 8.75 1.04 14.20
CA LEU A 124 8.52 -0.04 13.27
C LEU A 124 9.66 -1.04 13.41
N GLY A 125 9.43 -2.05 14.25
CA GLY A 125 10.32 -3.19 14.35
C GLY A 125 10.53 -3.84 12.98
N THR A 126 11.67 -4.51 12.80
CA THR A 126 12.09 -5.15 11.53
C THR A 126 11.00 -6.02 10.91
N LYS A 127 10.21 -6.72 11.73
CA LYS A 127 9.07 -7.56 11.31
C LYS A 127 7.99 -6.77 10.54
N HIS A 128 7.67 -5.55 10.97
CA HIS A 128 6.67 -4.72 10.31
C HIS A 128 7.18 -4.19 8.97
N LYS A 129 8.46 -3.80 8.89
CA LYS A 129 9.09 -3.39 7.63
C LYS A 129 9.08 -4.51 6.60
N TRP A 130 9.41 -5.73 7.02
CA TRP A 130 9.33 -6.92 6.17
C TRP A 130 7.91 -7.29 5.78
N GLY A 131 6.93 -7.18 6.69
CA GLY A 131 5.52 -7.42 6.36
C GLY A 131 4.98 -6.45 5.31
N LEU A 132 5.41 -5.19 5.38
CA LEU A 132 5.04 -4.16 4.40
C LEU A 132 5.73 -4.37 3.05
N ALA A 133 7.01 -4.76 3.08
CA ALA A 133 7.80 -5.07 1.89
C ALA A 133 7.37 -6.38 1.21
N ALA A 134 6.81 -7.34 1.97
CA ALA A 134 6.39 -8.64 1.45
C ALA A 134 5.38 -8.51 0.30
N GLY A 135 4.42 -7.59 0.41
CA GLY A 135 3.46 -7.31 -0.67
C GLY A 135 4.14 -6.86 -1.96
N ALA A 136 5.08 -5.92 -1.87
CA ALA A 136 5.84 -5.44 -3.02
C ALA A 136 6.73 -6.56 -3.62
N VAL A 137 7.44 -7.31 -2.78
CA VAL A 137 8.35 -8.38 -3.22
C VAL A 137 7.58 -9.51 -3.89
N LEU A 138 6.45 -9.98 -3.32
CA LEU A 138 5.63 -11.01 -3.95
C LEU A 138 5.02 -10.53 -5.27
N THR A 139 4.64 -9.25 -5.36
CA THR A 139 4.08 -8.68 -6.60
C THR A 139 5.14 -8.62 -7.69
N ILE A 140 6.34 -8.14 -7.37
CA ILE A 140 7.47 -8.11 -8.32
C ILE A 140 7.86 -9.52 -8.73
N ALA A 141 7.97 -10.45 -7.80
CA ALA A 141 8.30 -11.84 -8.09
C ALA A 141 7.21 -12.52 -8.93
N GLY A 142 5.93 -12.24 -8.65
CA GLY A 142 4.79 -12.80 -9.39
C GLY A 142 4.72 -12.27 -10.81
N GLY A 143 4.82 -10.95 -10.98
CA GLY A 143 4.86 -10.30 -12.29
C GLY A 143 6.10 -10.67 -13.09
N GLY A 144 7.27 -10.75 -12.43
CA GLY A 144 8.53 -11.12 -13.06
C GLY A 144 8.56 -12.58 -13.51
N ALA A 145 8.04 -13.50 -12.69
CA ALA A 145 7.92 -14.90 -13.06
C ALA A 145 6.93 -15.10 -14.22
N ALA A 146 5.79 -14.41 -14.20
CA ALA A 146 4.82 -14.43 -15.29
C ALA A 146 5.39 -13.82 -16.58
N TRP A 147 6.22 -12.78 -16.48
CA TRP A 147 6.89 -12.19 -17.64
C TRP A 147 7.95 -13.14 -18.20
N LEU A 148 8.81 -13.74 -17.37
CA LEU A 148 9.82 -14.69 -17.84
C LEU A 148 9.20 -15.92 -18.51
N SER A 149 8.07 -16.43 -18.00
CA SER A 149 7.37 -17.57 -18.61
C SER A 149 6.69 -17.27 -19.96
N THR A 150 6.71 -16.01 -20.41
CA THR A 150 6.23 -15.64 -21.76
C THR A 150 7.36 -15.49 -22.78
N ILE A 151 8.62 -15.45 -22.31
CA ILE A 151 9.81 -15.29 -23.14
C ILE A 151 10.48 -16.65 -23.41
N PHE A 152 10.37 -17.60 -22.45
CA PHE A 152 10.87 -18.97 -22.53
C PHE A 152 9.73 -19.94 -22.81
#